data_AF-A0A812YZQ8-F1
#
_entry.id   AF-A0A812YZQ8-F1
#
_cell.length_a   1.000
_cell.length_b   1.000
_cell.length_c   1.000
_cell.angle_alpha   90.00
_cell.angle_beta   90.00
_cell.angle_gamma   90.00
#
_symmetry.space_group_name_H-M   'P 1'
#
loop_
_entity.id
_entity.type
_entity.pdbx_description
1 polymer ?
#
loop_
_entity_poly.entity_id
_entity_poly.type
_entity_poly.pdbx_seq_one_letter_code
_entity_poly.pdbx_strand_id
1 'polypeptide(L)'
;MLRLLDLAILIGDADLAQRCAQRCGARKPLRRWRSEEFFVVDLHNGVLAAALLSGIALQSLITENDIPLREAIALFGDLQLWNRLSHLLPEGRSQRFLKTPNSGSMLCKFDANMRQPQLCVDRLSLVSAANMALAEFRFSFVVCCGKPLRAPQPLRLLDMAAYQGQSACAELLASAGANSATGWTREACLSNVGPWLCAECEDSIRVAIAPPKERRAAAGAALRVALTRAECLVAPAGLGVYQLLVMWGRGKKVPAALVNSVLSFAAERPQLASILEGLEEEVLQAASAAQREGEGPVDHLTAPLLQQSQQPQGEVATPADAPAGEADPADSDEEMEGQDAKTDDLLVAIRNSRADPPPLSPDGVICFKLTRKANAPHVNELLFDAEGPLKELHDRVRDAECEVAPGWSPFTALFVPLTQMQLLELTGEGNAETLEFGKEHILALQSDGPLLDRAIRSLSNKYRPRLWPAIPRDAHGEPDEERDEGEAAIEVETNLRTNSSLGFPSYEQ
;
A
#
# COMPACT_ATOMS: atom_id res chain seq x y z
N MET A 1 -19.45 40.52 -26.27
CA MET A 1 -20.01 39.40 -25.48
C MET A 1 -18.92 38.51 -24.89
N LEU A 2 -18.03 37.92 -25.68
CA LEU A 2 -16.99 37.02 -25.14
C LEU A 2 -16.02 37.69 -24.15
N ARG A 3 -15.57 38.93 -24.41
CA ARG A 3 -14.80 39.73 -23.43
C ARG A 3 -15.59 40.08 -22.15
N LEU A 4 -16.91 40.17 -22.24
CA LEU A 4 -17.78 40.43 -21.09
C LEU A 4 -17.95 39.16 -20.25
N LEU A 5 -17.96 37.98 -20.89
CA LEU A 5 -17.92 36.70 -20.18
C LEU A 5 -16.61 36.55 -19.41
N ASP A 6 -15.46 36.80 -20.04
CA ASP A 6 -14.17 36.74 -19.36
C ASP A 6 -14.09 37.75 -18.20
N LEU A 7 -14.59 38.97 -18.40
CA LEU A 7 -14.65 39.98 -17.33
C LEU A 7 -15.58 39.56 -16.19
N ALA A 8 -16.76 39.00 -16.50
CA ALA A 8 -17.71 38.51 -15.51
C ALA A 8 -17.14 37.37 -14.67
N ILE A 9 -16.37 36.48 -15.29
CA ILE A 9 -15.62 35.43 -14.59
C ILE A 9 -14.54 36.06 -13.70
N LEU A 10 -13.70 36.96 -14.22
CA LEU A 10 -12.62 37.61 -13.46
C LEU A 10 -13.10 38.39 -12.23
N ILE A 11 -14.27 39.01 -12.30
CA ILE A 11 -14.86 39.74 -11.17
C ILE A 11 -15.69 38.84 -10.23
N GLY A 12 -15.87 37.56 -10.59
CA GLY A 12 -16.67 36.60 -9.83
C GLY A 12 -18.18 36.83 -9.84
N ASP A 13 -18.71 37.52 -10.85
CA ASP A 13 -20.15 37.75 -11.02
C ASP A 13 -20.77 36.57 -11.78
N ALA A 14 -21.27 35.60 -10.99
CA ALA A 14 -21.84 34.37 -11.49
C ALA A 14 -23.07 34.56 -12.39
N ASP A 15 -23.95 35.50 -12.03
CA ASP A 15 -25.18 35.78 -12.78
C ASP A 15 -24.85 36.42 -14.14
N LEU A 16 -23.91 37.38 -14.14
CA LEU A 16 -23.45 38.02 -15.36
C LEU A 16 -22.72 37.01 -16.26
N ALA A 17 -21.89 36.14 -15.69
CA ALA A 17 -21.18 35.10 -16.44
C ALA A 17 -22.16 34.11 -17.08
N GLN A 18 -23.16 33.64 -16.33
CA GLN A 18 -24.19 32.73 -16.83
C GLN A 18 -25.01 33.36 -17.96
N ARG A 19 -25.47 34.61 -17.79
CA ARG A 19 -26.21 35.35 -18.83
C ARG A 19 -25.36 35.59 -20.07
N CYS A 20 -24.07 35.91 -19.89
CA CYS A 20 -23.14 36.09 -20.99
C CYS A 20 -22.91 34.77 -21.74
N ALA A 21 -22.76 33.66 -21.04
CA ALA A 21 -22.60 32.33 -21.63
C ALA A 21 -23.81 31.91 -22.48
N GLN A 22 -25.02 32.05 -21.93
CA GLN A 22 -26.28 31.74 -22.64
C GLN A 22 -26.42 32.52 -23.95
N ARG A 23 -25.94 33.78 -23.97
CA ARG A 23 -25.99 34.65 -25.17
C ARG A 23 -24.85 34.42 -26.16
N CYS A 24 -23.75 33.78 -25.77
CA CYS A 24 -22.61 33.54 -26.66
C CYS A 24 -22.85 32.38 -27.64
N GLY A 25 -23.88 31.55 -27.43
CA GLY A 25 -24.08 30.30 -28.18
C GLY A 25 -22.97 29.31 -27.85
N ALA A 26 -23.17 28.01 -28.12
CA ALA A 26 -22.29 26.91 -27.68
C ALA A 26 -20.85 26.89 -28.28
N ARG A 27 -20.33 28.02 -28.80
CA ARG A 27 -18.96 28.14 -29.27
C ARG A 27 -18.04 28.42 -28.07
N LYS A 28 -17.09 27.50 -27.87
CA LYS A 28 -16.13 27.42 -26.76
C LYS A 28 -15.62 28.80 -26.31
N PRO A 29 -15.45 29.05 -25.00
CA PRO A 29 -14.88 30.29 -24.49
C PRO A 29 -13.52 30.55 -25.15
N LEU A 30 -13.30 31.81 -25.56
CA LEU A 30 -12.23 32.21 -26.48
C LEU A 30 -10.81 32.21 -25.87
N ARG A 31 -10.68 32.09 -24.54
CA ARG A 31 -9.38 31.93 -23.87
C ARG A 31 -9.27 30.52 -23.31
N ARG A 32 -8.20 29.83 -23.72
CA ARG A 32 -7.63 28.75 -22.92
C ARG A 32 -7.04 29.41 -21.69
N TRP A 33 -7.83 29.50 -20.64
CA TRP A 33 -7.32 29.86 -19.33
C TRP A 33 -6.25 28.84 -18.98
N ARG A 34 -5.03 29.31 -18.72
CA ARG A 34 -3.98 28.44 -18.19
C ARG A 34 -4.23 28.27 -16.70
N SER A 35 -3.97 27.08 -16.19
CA SER A 35 -4.05 26.79 -14.75
C SER A 35 -3.28 27.84 -13.93
N GLU A 36 -2.10 28.23 -14.39
CA GLU A 36 -1.25 29.30 -13.84
C GLU A 36 -1.98 30.63 -13.59
N GLU A 37 -2.98 31.00 -14.40
CA GLU A 37 -3.74 32.25 -14.24
C GLU A 37 -4.79 32.17 -13.11
N PHE A 38 -5.18 30.97 -12.68
CA PHE A 38 -6.12 30.75 -11.57
C PHE A 38 -5.45 30.59 -10.20
N PHE A 39 -4.16 30.24 -10.15
CA PHE A 39 -3.46 29.95 -8.88
C PHE A 39 -2.79 31.16 -8.23
N VAL A 40 -2.43 32.19 -9.02
CA VAL A 40 -1.84 33.43 -8.48
C VAL A 40 -2.90 34.34 -7.85
N VAL A 41 -4.16 34.15 -8.22
CA VAL A 41 -5.29 34.88 -7.62
C VAL A 41 -5.82 33.98 -6.53
N ASP A 42 -5.70 34.37 -5.25
CA ASP A 42 -6.48 33.81 -4.15
C ASP A 42 -7.87 33.52 -4.69
N LEU A 43 -8.20 32.25 -4.86
CA LEU A 43 -9.31 31.79 -5.68
C LEU A 43 -10.59 32.27 -5.03
N HIS A 44 -10.96 33.52 -5.30
CA HIS A 44 -12.12 34.15 -4.73
C HIS A 44 -13.27 33.27 -5.21
N ASN A 45 -13.98 32.65 -4.26
CA ASN A 45 -15.05 31.68 -4.52
C ASN A 45 -16.02 32.11 -5.62
N GLY A 46 -16.19 33.42 -5.83
CA GLY A 46 -16.95 34.02 -6.92
C GLY A 46 -16.42 33.70 -8.32
N VAL A 47 -15.09 33.79 -8.56
CA VAL A 47 -14.46 33.59 -9.87
C VAL A 47 -14.63 32.15 -10.37
N LEU A 48 -14.36 31.18 -9.49
CA LEU A 48 -14.55 29.77 -9.82
C LEU A 48 -16.02 29.44 -10.04
N ALA A 49 -16.91 29.93 -9.17
CA ALA A 49 -18.34 29.71 -9.32
C ALA A 49 -18.86 30.31 -10.64
N ALA A 50 -18.42 31.52 -10.99
CA ALA A 50 -18.79 32.18 -12.24
C ALA A 50 -18.26 31.44 -13.47
N ALA A 51 -17.02 30.95 -13.43
CA ALA A 51 -16.44 30.13 -14.49
C ALA A 51 -17.26 28.85 -14.73
N LEU A 52 -17.62 28.14 -13.67
CA LEU A 52 -18.36 26.88 -13.78
C LEU A 52 -19.81 27.08 -14.22
N LEU A 53 -20.49 28.08 -13.68
CA LEU A 53 -21.85 28.43 -14.07
C LEU A 53 -21.95 28.94 -15.51
N SER A 54 -20.83 29.39 -16.09
CA SER A 54 -20.75 29.75 -17.51
C SER A 54 -20.60 28.56 -18.48
N GLY A 55 -20.53 27.32 -17.96
CA GLY A 55 -20.42 26.12 -18.78
C GLY A 55 -19.00 25.83 -19.29
N ILE A 56 -17.96 26.37 -18.63
CA ILE A 56 -16.58 25.99 -18.91
C ILE A 56 -16.39 24.51 -18.57
N ALA A 57 -15.96 23.73 -19.57
CA ALA A 57 -15.70 22.31 -19.40
C ALA A 57 -14.51 22.10 -18.44
N LEU A 58 -14.85 21.64 -17.24
CA LEU A 58 -13.98 21.31 -16.10
C LEU A 58 -12.76 20.43 -16.43
N GLN A 59 -12.87 19.61 -17.47
CA GLN A 59 -11.81 18.69 -17.92
C GLN A 59 -10.54 19.43 -18.38
N SER A 60 -10.60 20.74 -18.57
CA SER A 60 -9.46 21.58 -18.97
C SER A 60 -8.74 22.27 -17.80
N LEU A 61 -9.29 22.19 -16.58
CA LEU A 61 -8.71 22.80 -15.38
C LEU A 61 -7.97 21.73 -14.59
N ILE A 62 -6.79 21.38 -15.09
CA ILE A 62 -5.81 20.56 -14.37
C ILE A 62 -4.99 21.54 -13.52
N THR A 63 -4.94 21.31 -12.21
CA THR A 63 -4.16 22.14 -11.30
C THR A 63 -2.65 21.89 -11.47
N GLU A 64 -1.78 22.73 -10.90
CA GLU A 64 -0.31 22.51 -10.97
C GLU A 64 0.14 21.13 -10.44
N ASN A 65 -0.73 20.45 -9.67
CA ASN A 65 -0.49 19.13 -9.09
C ASN A 65 -1.31 18.02 -9.78
N ASP A 66 -1.80 18.25 -10.99
CA ASP A 66 -2.73 17.38 -11.74
C ASP A 66 -3.99 16.93 -10.96
N ILE A 67 -4.40 17.66 -9.92
CA ILE A 67 -5.59 17.34 -9.12
C ILE A 67 -6.84 17.77 -9.92
N PRO A 68 -7.80 16.86 -10.18
CA PRO A 68 -9.12 17.20 -10.72
C PRO A 68 -9.81 18.31 -9.92
N LEU A 69 -10.44 19.27 -10.60
CA LEU A 69 -11.06 20.43 -9.94
C LEU A 69 -12.12 20.05 -8.88
N ARG A 70 -12.87 18.96 -9.08
CA ARG A 70 -13.80 18.42 -8.08
C ARG A 70 -13.09 18.12 -6.76
N GLU A 71 -11.93 17.49 -6.85
CA GLU A 71 -11.13 17.10 -5.70
C GLU A 71 -10.46 18.32 -5.08
N ALA A 72 -9.96 19.26 -5.90
CA ALA A 72 -9.43 20.52 -5.41
C ALA A 72 -10.47 21.28 -4.56
N ILE A 73 -11.71 21.44 -5.05
CA ILE A 73 -12.79 22.12 -4.29
C ILE A 73 -13.05 21.42 -2.95
N ALA A 74 -13.10 20.08 -2.94
CA ALA A 74 -13.27 19.31 -1.70
C ALA A 74 -12.11 19.53 -0.72
N LEU A 75 -10.87 19.57 -1.21
CA LEU A 75 -9.65 19.77 -0.42
C LEU A 75 -9.51 21.19 0.14
N PHE A 76 -9.98 22.21 -0.59
CA PHE A 76 -10.02 23.59 -0.07
C PHE A 76 -10.90 23.71 1.18
N GLY A 77 -11.93 22.87 1.30
CA GLY A 77 -12.76 22.79 2.50
C GLY A 77 -13.88 23.83 2.58
N ASP A 78 -14.21 24.49 1.46
CA ASP A 78 -15.33 25.42 1.41
C ASP A 78 -16.64 24.67 1.15
N LEU A 79 -17.38 24.44 2.23
CA LEU A 79 -18.66 23.74 2.20
C LEU A 79 -19.73 24.46 1.36
N GLN A 80 -19.73 25.80 1.36
CA GLN A 80 -20.70 26.55 0.57
C GLN A 80 -20.41 26.42 -0.92
N LEU A 81 -19.12 26.53 -1.30
CA LEU A 81 -18.67 26.36 -2.66
C LEU A 81 -18.95 24.93 -3.15
N TRP A 82 -18.66 23.91 -2.33
CA TRP A 82 -18.97 22.53 -2.65
C TRP A 82 -20.47 22.31 -2.89
N ASN A 83 -21.33 22.74 -1.98
CA ASN A 83 -22.78 22.58 -2.13
C ASN A 83 -23.33 23.29 -3.38
N ARG A 84 -22.74 24.43 -3.75
CA ARG A 84 -23.10 25.17 -4.96
C ARG A 84 -22.64 24.49 -6.24
N LEU A 85 -21.53 23.76 -6.23
CA LEU A 85 -20.89 23.24 -7.44
C LEU A 85 -21.03 21.74 -7.62
N SER A 86 -21.30 20.97 -6.56
CA SER A 86 -21.29 19.50 -6.58
C SER A 86 -22.17 18.89 -7.66
N HIS A 87 -23.35 19.48 -7.91
CA HIS A 87 -24.30 19.05 -8.94
C HIS A 87 -23.88 19.41 -10.38
N LEU A 88 -22.91 20.31 -10.54
CA LEU A 88 -22.34 20.70 -11.83
C LEU A 88 -21.07 19.91 -12.17
N LEU A 89 -20.49 19.24 -11.18
CA LEU A 89 -19.28 18.44 -11.35
C LEU A 89 -19.67 17.05 -11.87
N PRO A 90 -18.97 16.49 -12.86
CA PRO A 90 -19.28 15.16 -13.37
C PRO A 90 -19.14 14.10 -12.28
N GLU A 91 -20.10 13.17 -12.24
CA GLU A 91 -20.07 11.97 -11.38
C GLU A 91 -19.04 10.98 -11.92
N GLY A 92 -17.75 11.26 -11.67
CA GLY A 92 -16.65 10.35 -11.96
C GLY A 92 -16.09 9.76 -10.67
N ARG A 93 -15.80 8.45 -10.67
CA ARG A 93 -14.86 7.89 -9.68
C ARG A 93 -13.50 8.53 -9.93
N SER A 94 -12.85 9.03 -8.89
CA SER A 94 -11.46 9.46 -8.98
C SER A 94 -10.62 8.25 -9.40
N GLN A 95 -10.01 8.32 -10.58
CA GLN A 95 -9.18 7.22 -11.11
C GLN A 95 -7.68 7.53 -11.02
N ARG A 96 -7.30 8.75 -10.65
CA ARG A 96 -5.92 9.22 -10.72
C ARG A 96 -5.63 10.22 -9.61
N PHE A 97 -5.68 9.76 -8.36
CA PHE A 97 -5.05 10.55 -7.32
C PHE A 97 -3.53 10.35 -7.41
N LEU A 98 -2.80 11.43 -7.62
CA LEU A 98 -1.35 11.42 -7.53
C LEU A 98 -0.97 10.97 -6.11
N LYS A 99 -0.34 9.80 -6.01
CA LYS A 99 0.28 9.23 -4.80
C LYS A 99 1.50 10.08 -4.39
N THR A 100 1.36 11.41 -4.38
CA THR A 100 2.38 12.28 -3.83
C THR A 100 2.47 12.01 -2.33
N PRO A 101 3.69 11.93 -1.80
CA PRO A 101 3.89 11.49 -0.43
C PRO A 101 3.27 12.46 0.60
N ASN A 102 2.91 13.70 0.22
CA ASN A 102 2.34 14.72 1.11
C ASN A 102 0.88 15.12 0.81
N SER A 103 0.12 14.31 0.08
CA SER A 103 -1.28 14.63 -0.25
C SER A 103 -2.16 14.87 0.98
N GLY A 104 -1.87 14.21 2.11
CA GLY A 104 -2.61 14.36 3.36
C GLY A 104 -2.56 15.78 3.96
N SER A 105 -1.52 16.57 3.65
CA SER A 105 -1.32 17.92 4.22
C SER A 105 -2.47 18.88 3.89
N MET A 106 -3.14 18.70 2.74
CA MET A 106 -4.29 19.51 2.33
C MET A 106 -5.52 19.31 3.23
N LEU A 107 -5.59 18.16 3.93
CA LEU A 107 -6.68 17.83 4.85
C LEU A 107 -6.44 18.37 6.26
N CYS A 108 -5.27 18.95 6.51
CA CYS A 108 -4.91 19.55 7.77
C CYS A 108 -5.20 21.06 7.78
N LYS A 109 -5.64 21.55 8.93
CA LYS A 109 -5.55 22.96 9.30
C LYS A 109 -4.20 23.17 10.01
N PHE A 110 -3.51 24.23 9.60
CA PHE A 110 -2.34 24.75 10.30
C PHE A 110 -2.78 26.02 11.00
N ASP A 111 -2.82 26.00 12.34
CA ASP A 111 -3.05 27.21 13.11
C ASP A 111 -1.79 28.10 13.03
N ALA A 112 -1.96 29.41 12.86
CA ALA A 112 -0.87 30.37 12.73
C ALA A 112 0.12 30.31 13.91
N ASN A 113 -0.34 29.84 15.07
CA ASN A 113 0.48 29.68 16.27
C ASN A 113 0.99 28.25 16.50
N MET A 114 0.51 27.26 15.73
CA MET A 114 0.85 25.85 15.92
C MET A 114 1.54 25.31 14.68
N ARG A 115 2.80 24.87 14.86
CA ARG A 115 3.53 24.03 13.87
C ARG A 115 2.94 22.63 13.71
N GLN A 116 1.67 22.43 14.10
CA GLN A 116 1.05 21.13 14.26
C GLN A 116 -0.12 21.00 13.28
N PRO A 117 -0.01 20.14 12.26
CA PRO A 117 -1.13 19.84 11.38
C PRO A 117 -2.24 19.19 12.20
N GLN A 118 -3.47 19.72 12.17
CA GLN A 118 -4.65 19.05 12.75
C GLN A 118 -5.62 18.65 11.63
N LEU A 119 -6.10 17.41 11.60
CA LEU A 119 -7.12 17.04 10.61
C LEU A 119 -8.40 17.82 10.87
N CYS A 120 -9.03 18.29 9.79
CA CYS A 120 -10.30 19.01 9.87
C CYS A 120 -11.45 18.09 9.51
N VAL A 121 -12.34 17.84 10.48
CA VAL A 121 -13.55 17.02 10.29
C VAL A 121 -14.40 17.52 9.12
N ASP A 122 -14.57 18.84 8.96
CA ASP A 122 -15.35 19.42 7.85
C ASP A 122 -14.74 19.09 6.48
N ARG A 123 -13.41 19.20 6.36
CA ARG A 123 -12.68 18.84 5.12
C ARG A 123 -12.79 17.35 4.83
N LEU A 124 -12.61 16.50 5.84
CA LEU A 124 -12.77 15.06 5.71
C LEU A 124 -14.19 14.68 5.27
N SER A 125 -15.21 15.34 5.84
CA SER A 125 -16.61 15.14 5.48
C SER A 125 -16.88 15.52 4.03
N LEU A 126 -16.32 16.64 3.57
CA LEU A 126 -16.40 17.08 2.18
C LEU A 126 -15.75 16.11 1.20
N VAL A 127 -14.54 15.65 1.53
CA VAL A 127 -13.79 14.69 0.71
C VAL A 127 -14.49 13.33 0.68
N SER A 128 -15.08 12.90 1.80
CA SER A 128 -15.95 11.72 1.83
C SER A 128 -17.20 11.91 0.96
N ALA A 129 -17.87 13.06 1.03
CA ALA A 129 -19.03 13.38 0.19
C ALA A 129 -18.67 13.47 -1.30
N ALA A 130 -17.40 13.77 -1.62
CA ALA A 130 -16.86 13.74 -2.96
C ALA A 130 -16.57 12.30 -3.46
N ASN A 131 -16.86 11.25 -2.68
CA ASN A 131 -16.50 9.86 -2.99
C ASN A 131 -15.00 9.69 -3.28
N MET A 132 -14.17 10.48 -2.60
CA MET A 132 -12.72 10.34 -2.71
C MET A 132 -12.26 9.21 -1.79
N ALA A 133 -11.27 8.43 -2.26
CA ALA A 133 -10.70 7.35 -1.48
C ALA A 133 -9.82 7.93 -0.34
N LEU A 134 -10.43 8.24 0.80
CA LEU A 134 -9.71 8.75 1.98
C LEU A 134 -8.56 7.83 2.43
N ALA A 135 -8.64 6.54 2.11
CA ALA A 135 -7.58 5.56 2.37
C ALA A 135 -6.28 5.81 1.57
N GLU A 136 -6.33 6.53 0.45
CA GLU A 136 -5.18 6.77 -0.44
C GLU A 136 -4.32 7.96 -0.01
N PHE A 137 -4.85 8.82 0.86
CA PHE A 137 -4.12 9.98 1.35
C PHE A 137 -3.02 9.55 2.32
N ARG A 138 -1.80 9.99 2.01
CA ARG A 138 -0.59 9.67 2.76
C ARG A 138 0.11 10.96 3.21
N PHE A 139 0.83 10.86 4.31
CA PHE A 139 1.81 11.84 4.74
C PHE A 139 3.18 11.19 4.76
N SER A 140 4.16 11.82 4.13
CA SER A 140 5.56 11.51 4.37
C SER A 140 6.03 12.36 5.53
N PHE A 141 6.35 11.69 6.62
CA PHE A 141 7.11 12.30 7.69
C PHE A 141 8.53 11.77 7.63
N VAL A 142 9.49 12.69 7.64
CA VAL A 142 10.89 12.36 7.84
C VAL A 142 11.12 12.28 9.35
N VAL A 143 11.25 11.06 9.87
CA VAL A 143 11.58 10.84 11.28
C VAL A 143 13.07 11.16 11.47
N CYS A 144 13.36 12.39 11.88
CA CYS A 144 14.71 12.97 11.95
C CYS A 144 15.47 12.53 13.21
N CYS A 145 15.69 11.24 13.48
CA CYS A 145 16.25 10.79 14.77
C CYS A 145 17.70 10.28 14.69
N GLY A 146 18.70 11.13 14.43
CA GLY A 146 20.15 10.93 14.73
C GLY A 146 20.83 9.61 14.28
N LYS A 147 20.11 8.75 13.58
CA LYS A 147 20.48 7.45 13.03
C LYS A 147 20.30 7.56 11.52
N PRO A 148 20.98 6.72 10.71
CA PRO A 148 20.80 6.74 9.26
C PRO A 148 19.30 6.77 8.94
N LEU A 149 18.90 7.79 8.17
CA LEU A 149 17.52 8.05 7.76
C LEU A 149 16.91 6.73 7.31
N ARG A 150 16.03 6.15 8.14
CA ARG A 150 15.13 5.11 7.63
C ARG A 150 14.25 5.80 6.60
N ALA A 151 14.05 5.15 5.47
CA ALA A 151 13.19 5.67 4.41
C ALA A 151 11.85 6.16 5.03
N PRO A 152 11.35 7.34 4.64
CA PRO A 152 10.14 7.91 5.20
C PRO A 152 9.00 6.91 5.04
N GLN A 153 8.48 6.39 6.15
CA GLN A 153 7.31 5.52 6.09
C GLN A 153 6.07 6.38 5.90
N PRO A 154 5.23 6.08 4.90
CA PRO A 154 4.01 6.84 4.69
C PRO A 154 3.03 6.60 5.85
N LEU A 155 2.70 7.65 6.58
CA LEU A 155 1.63 7.65 7.58
C LEU A 155 0.28 7.85 6.88
N ARG A 156 -0.70 7.02 7.21
CA ARG A 156 -2.06 7.19 6.68
C ARG A 156 -2.82 8.23 7.50
N LEU A 157 -3.87 8.82 6.92
CA LEU A 157 -4.75 9.76 7.65
C LEU A 157 -5.30 9.16 8.95
N LEU A 158 -5.63 7.87 8.94
CA LEU A 158 -6.19 7.20 10.11
C LEU A 158 -5.17 7.11 11.26
N ASP A 159 -3.92 6.79 10.94
CA ASP A 159 -2.84 6.76 11.93
C ASP A 159 -2.64 8.17 12.52
N MET A 160 -2.69 9.20 11.68
CA MET A 160 -2.60 10.59 12.11
C MET A 160 -3.74 11.00 13.06
N ALA A 161 -4.99 10.66 12.72
CA ALA A 161 -6.15 10.91 13.57
C ALA A 161 -6.01 10.21 14.94
N ALA A 162 -5.53 8.97 14.93
CA ALA A 162 -5.27 8.21 16.15
C ALA A 162 -4.15 8.84 16.99
N TYR A 163 -3.01 9.21 16.40
CA TYR A 163 -1.91 9.87 17.13
C TYR A 163 -2.29 11.21 17.73
N GLN A 164 -3.15 11.96 17.05
CA GLN A 164 -3.63 13.26 17.52
C GLN A 164 -4.85 13.17 18.44
N GLY A 165 -5.32 11.96 18.76
CA GLY A 165 -6.48 11.79 19.65
C GLY A 165 -7.81 12.29 19.05
N GLN A 166 -7.88 12.46 17.73
CA GLN A 166 -9.03 13.04 17.03
C GLN A 166 -10.08 11.96 16.72
N SER A 167 -10.90 11.64 17.72
CA SER A 167 -11.87 10.54 17.63
C SER A 167 -12.88 10.71 16.50
N ALA A 168 -13.41 11.92 16.27
CA ALA A 168 -14.36 12.19 15.19
C ALA A 168 -13.73 12.00 13.80
N CYS A 169 -12.49 12.45 13.60
CA CYS A 169 -11.75 12.22 12.35
C CYS A 169 -11.51 10.72 12.12
N ALA A 170 -11.08 10.01 13.16
CA ALA A 170 -10.81 8.57 13.09
C ALA A 170 -12.08 7.76 12.74
N GLU A 171 -13.22 8.13 13.33
CA GLU A 171 -14.53 7.53 13.04
C GLU A 171 -14.94 7.72 11.57
N LEU A 172 -14.80 8.94 11.05
CA LEU A 172 -15.12 9.28 9.67
C LEU A 172 -14.19 8.57 8.67
N LEU A 173 -12.89 8.54 8.96
CA LEU A 173 -11.92 7.85 8.11
C LEU A 173 -12.20 6.33 8.05
N ALA A 174 -12.57 5.73 9.17
CA ALA A 174 -12.98 4.33 9.21
C ALA A 174 -14.29 4.09 8.44
N SER A 175 -15.28 4.99 8.53
CA SER A 175 -16.55 4.84 7.80
C SER A 175 -16.34 4.91 6.29
N ALA A 176 -15.41 5.76 5.85
CA ALA A 176 -15.00 5.88 4.45
C ALA A 176 -14.19 4.68 3.93
N GLY A 177 -13.82 3.72 4.78
CA GLY A 177 -13.10 2.51 4.36
C GLY A 177 -11.60 2.66 4.33
N ALA A 178 -11.04 3.48 5.22
CA ALA A 178 -9.61 3.42 5.55
C ALA A 178 -9.33 2.09 6.25
N ASN A 179 -9.16 1.02 5.47
CA ASN A 179 -9.26 -0.38 5.90
C ASN A 179 -8.06 -0.92 6.70
N SER A 180 -7.20 -0.08 7.29
CA SER A 180 -6.10 -0.65 8.09
C SER A 180 -5.63 0.34 9.14
N ALA A 181 -5.90 0.02 10.40
CA ALA A 181 -5.00 0.34 11.48
C ALA A 181 -3.64 -0.25 11.08
N THR A 182 -2.66 0.60 10.73
CA THR A 182 -1.32 0.10 10.43
C THR A 182 -0.63 -0.31 11.74
N GLY A 183 0.60 -0.84 11.66
CA GLY A 183 1.45 -1.02 12.83
C GLY A 183 1.52 0.25 13.71
N TRP A 184 1.40 1.42 13.10
CA TRP A 184 1.37 2.72 13.76
C TRP A 184 0.11 2.96 14.60
N THR A 185 -1.08 2.63 14.11
CA THR A 185 -2.31 2.73 14.94
C THR A 185 -2.23 1.78 16.15
N ARG A 186 -1.63 0.59 15.98
CA ARG A 186 -1.39 -0.36 17.08
C ARG A 186 -0.42 0.23 18.10
N GLU A 187 0.70 0.79 17.65
CA GLU A 187 1.66 1.47 18.52
C GLU A 187 1.04 2.66 19.25
N ALA A 188 0.21 3.47 18.59
CA ALA A 188 -0.47 4.61 19.19
C ALA A 188 -1.33 4.24 20.41
N CYS A 189 -1.78 2.98 20.51
CA CYS A 189 -2.53 2.45 21.64
C CYS A 189 -1.65 2.05 22.84
N LEU A 190 -0.34 1.84 22.61
CA LEU A 190 0.62 1.43 23.64
C LEU A 190 1.06 2.62 24.49
N SER A 191 1.25 2.38 25.79
CA SER A 191 1.62 3.40 26.78
C SER A 191 3.03 3.98 26.56
N ASN A 192 3.90 3.27 25.83
CA ASN A 192 5.35 3.52 25.80
C ASN A 192 5.84 4.21 24.52
N VAL A 193 4.95 4.74 23.69
CA VAL A 193 5.39 5.53 22.54
C VAL A 193 5.92 6.86 23.05
N GLY A 194 7.25 6.96 23.14
CA GLY A 194 7.93 8.20 23.47
C GLY A 194 7.62 9.29 22.44
N PRO A 195 7.77 10.57 22.80
CA PRO A 195 7.64 11.65 21.84
C PRO A 195 8.61 11.43 20.67
N TRP A 196 8.10 11.37 19.43
CA TRP A 196 8.88 11.33 18.18
C TRP A 196 9.56 12.67 17.86
N LEU A 197 9.97 13.40 18.90
CA LEU A 197 10.63 14.69 18.79
C LEU A 197 12.13 14.48 18.71
N CYS A 198 12.70 14.68 17.53
CA CYS A 198 14.08 15.13 17.50
C CYS A 198 14.10 16.59 17.93
N ALA A 199 14.65 16.86 19.11
CA ALA A 199 14.78 18.22 19.62
C ALA A 199 15.67 19.11 18.72
N GLU A 200 16.52 18.50 17.89
CA GLU A 200 17.56 19.18 17.10
C GLU A 200 17.12 19.58 15.68
N CYS A 201 16.00 19.07 15.15
CA CYS A 201 15.56 19.41 13.80
C CYS A 201 14.59 20.62 13.83
N GLU A 202 15.12 21.85 13.85
CA GLU A 202 14.36 23.11 13.95
C GLU A 202 13.35 23.34 12.79
N ASP A 203 13.57 22.71 11.64
CA ASP A 203 12.76 22.87 10.41
C ASP A 203 11.74 21.75 10.15
N SER A 204 11.66 20.75 11.02
CA SER A 204 10.74 19.62 10.83
C SER A 204 9.33 19.92 11.38
N ILE A 205 8.29 19.52 10.63
CA ILE A 205 6.88 19.60 11.07
C ILE A 205 6.74 18.75 12.33
N ARG A 206 6.38 19.39 13.45
CA ARG A 206 6.15 18.71 14.73
C ARG A 206 4.72 18.19 14.74
N VAL A 207 4.54 16.87 14.75
CA VAL A 207 3.24 16.28 15.06
C VAL A 207 3.13 16.14 16.57
N ALA A 208 2.22 16.88 17.21
CA ALA A 208 1.91 16.59 18.61
C ALA A 208 1.26 15.23 18.72
N ILE A 209 1.79 14.44 19.64
CA ILE A 209 1.18 13.19 20.06
C ILE A 209 0.21 13.52 21.20
N ALA A 210 -1.06 13.17 21.02
CA ALA A 210 -2.05 13.33 22.07
C ALA A 210 -1.77 12.39 23.26
N PRO A 211 -2.28 12.72 24.46
CA PRO A 211 -2.20 11.83 25.61
C PRO A 211 -2.68 10.41 25.29
N PRO A 212 -2.10 9.35 25.89
CA PRO A 212 -2.47 7.96 25.60
C PRO A 212 -3.97 7.67 25.69
N LYS A 213 -4.68 8.36 26.60
CA LYS A 213 -6.13 8.24 26.75
C LYS A 213 -6.90 8.67 25.50
N GLU A 214 -6.51 9.80 24.90
CA GLU A 214 -7.16 10.36 23.71
C GLU A 214 -6.83 9.53 22.47
N ARG A 215 -5.58 9.07 22.35
CA ARG A 215 -5.16 8.17 21.26
C ARG A 215 -5.95 6.87 21.24
N ARG A 216 -6.11 6.24 22.41
CA ARG A 216 -6.94 5.04 22.57
C ARG A 216 -8.42 5.30 22.27
N ALA A 217 -8.94 6.46 22.66
CA ALA A 217 -10.31 6.85 22.34
C ALA A 217 -10.52 6.96 20.82
N ALA A 218 -9.57 7.58 20.12
CA ALA A 218 -9.63 7.75 18.66
C ALA A 218 -9.46 6.43 17.91
N ALA A 219 -8.47 5.61 18.26
CA ALA A 219 -8.29 4.28 17.69
C ALA A 219 -9.52 3.38 17.96
N GLY A 220 -10.08 3.45 19.17
CA GLY A 220 -11.30 2.74 19.53
C GLY A 220 -12.54 3.20 18.75
N ALA A 221 -12.64 4.50 18.42
CA ALA A 221 -13.71 5.03 17.57
C ALA A 221 -13.64 4.48 16.14
N ALA A 222 -12.44 4.50 15.54
CA ALA A 222 -12.21 3.90 14.23
C ALA A 222 -12.52 2.39 14.20
N LEU A 223 -12.04 1.64 15.20
CA LEU A 223 -12.27 0.20 15.29
C LEU A 223 -13.76 -0.13 15.38
N ARG A 224 -14.54 0.61 16.19
CA ARG A 224 -16.00 0.40 16.28
C ARG A 224 -16.67 0.53 14.91
N VAL A 225 -16.35 1.57 14.15
CA VAL A 225 -16.93 1.77 12.82
C VAL A 225 -16.50 0.70 11.83
N ALA A 226 -15.21 0.36 11.82
CA ALA A 226 -14.70 -0.70 10.94
C ALA A 226 -15.41 -2.03 11.24
N LEU A 227 -15.60 -2.35 12.51
CA LEU A 227 -16.32 -3.54 12.94
C LEU A 227 -17.80 -3.50 12.56
N THR A 228 -18.51 -2.39 12.78
CA THR A 228 -19.92 -2.24 12.33
C THR A 228 -20.06 -2.35 10.82
N ARG A 229 -19.11 -1.80 10.05
CA ARG A 229 -19.08 -1.96 8.60
C ARG A 229 -18.83 -3.41 8.19
N ALA A 230 -17.94 -4.11 8.89
CA ALA A 230 -17.72 -5.54 8.68
C ALA A 230 -18.98 -6.35 9.00
N GLU A 231 -19.73 -6.02 10.05
CA GLU A 231 -21.04 -6.62 10.34
C GLU A 231 -22.03 -6.42 9.19
N CYS A 232 -22.06 -5.24 8.57
CA CYS A 232 -22.95 -4.98 7.43
C CYS A 232 -22.54 -5.75 6.16
N LEU A 233 -21.24 -5.99 5.97
CA LEU A 233 -20.70 -6.68 4.79
C LEU A 233 -20.74 -8.20 4.92
N VAL A 234 -20.76 -8.72 6.15
CA VAL A 234 -20.82 -10.14 6.42
C VAL A 234 -22.25 -10.47 6.86
N ALA A 235 -23.01 -11.10 5.96
CA ALA A 235 -24.33 -11.70 6.23
C ALA A 235 -24.32 -12.56 7.53
N PRO A 236 -25.46 -13.04 8.08
CA PRO A 236 -25.69 -13.28 9.53
C PRO A 236 -24.67 -14.11 10.34
N ALA A 237 -23.74 -14.82 9.71
CA ALA A 237 -22.56 -15.41 10.33
C ALA A 237 -21.53 -14.36 10.86
N GLY A 238 -21.54 -13.12 10.36
CA GLY A 238 -20.59 -12.05 10.74
C GLY A 238 -20.73 -11.55 12.17
N LEU A 239 -21.93 -11.67 12.75
CA LEU A 239 -22.20 -11.28 14.14
C LEU A 239 -21.35 -12.09 15.14
N GLY A 240 -21.05 -13.36 14.82
CA GLY A 240 -20.20 -14.21 15.66
C GLY A 240 -18.74 -13.74 15.67
N VAL A 241 -18.21 -13.38 14.50
CA VAL A 241 -16.86 -12.82 14.36
C VAL A 241 -16.75 -11.47 15.07
N TYR A 242 -17.76 -10.60 14.91
CA TYR A 242 -17.81 -9.31 15.58
C TYR A 242 -17.87 -9.44 17.10
N GLN A 243 -18.77 -10.28 17.64
CA GLN A 243 -18.87 -10.49 19.08
C GLN A 243 -17.58 -11.04 19.66
N LEU A 244 -16.91 -11.96 18.93
CA LEU A 244 -15.61 -12.49 19.31
C LEU A 244 -14.54 -11.39 19.38
N LEU A 245 -14.42 -10.56 18.33
CA LEU A 245 -13.46 -9.43 18.29
C LEU A 245 -13.75 -8.37 19.37
N VAL A 246 -15.01 -8.07 19.66
CA VAL A 246 -15.40 -7.12 20.72
C VAL A 246 -15.12 -7.66 22.11
N MET A 247 -15.36 -8.95 22.35
CA MET A 247 -15.04 -9.60 23.61
C MET A 247 -13.53 -9.66 23.84
N TRP A 248 -12.77 -9.95 22.78
CA TRP A 248 -11.31 -9.95 22.80
C TRP A 248 -10.73 -8.56 23.06
N GLY A 249 -11.20 -7.53 22.36
CA GLY A 249 -10.75 -6.14 22.58
C GLY A 249 -11.08 -5.60 23.98
N ARG A 250 -11.96 -6.26 24.73
CA ARG A 250 -12.30 -5.96 26.13
C ARG A 250 -11.59 -6.88 27.13
N GLY A 251 -10.74 -7.81 26.68
CA GLY A 251 -10.06 -8.81 27.51
C GLY A 251 -11.02 -9.79 28.20
N LYS A 252 -12.22 -10.01 27.65
CA LYS A 252 -13.22 -10.92 28.22
C LYS A 252 -13.04 -12.33 27.65
N LYS A 253 -13.27 -13.36 28.48
CA LYS A 253 -13.30 -14.77 28.05
C LYS A 253 -14.35 -14.96 26.94
N VAL A 254 -13.95 -15.54 25.81
CA VAL A 254 -14.84 -15.76 24.66
C VAL A 254 -15.58 -17.11 24.81
N PRO A 255 -16.91 -17.16 24.68
CA PRO A 255 -17.66 -18.42 24.75
C PRO A 255 -17.27 -19.39 23.63
N ALA A 256 -17.12 -20.69 23.94
CA ALA A 256 -16.72 -21.71 22.97
C ALA A 256 -17.66 -21.81 21.75
N ALA A 257 -18.96 -21.56 21.93
CA ALA A 257 -19.93 -21.53 20.82
C ALA A 257 -19.65 -20.42 19.80
N LEU A 258 -19.13 -19.27 20.26
CA LEU A 258 -18.73 -18.15 19.40
C LEU A 258 -17.44 -18.49 18.64
N VAL A 259 -16.46 -19.07 19.32
CA VAL A 259 -15.21 -19.56 18.70
C VAL A 259 -15.53 -20.56 17.57
N ASN A 260 -16.36 -21.56 17.83
CA ASN A 260 -16.75 -22.56 16.84
C ASN A 260 -17.50 -21.95 15.65
N SER A 261 -18.34 -20.93 15.89
CA SER A 261 -19.04 -20.22 14.81
C SER A 261 -18.06 -19.44 13.92
N VAL A 262 -17.01 -18.84 14.50
CA VAL A 262 -15.97 -18.12 13.76
C VAL A 262 -15.06 -19.07 12.99
N LEU A 263 -14.65 -20.19 13.58
CA LEU A 263 -13.85 -21.20 12.90
C LEU A 263 -14.61 -21.85 11.74
N SER A 264 -15.91 -22.16 11.93
CA SER A 264 -16.77 -22.65 10.85
C SER A 264 -16.91 -21.63 9.72
N PHE A 265 -17.03 -20.35 10.05
CA PHE A 265 -17.09 -19.27 9.05
C PHE A 265 -15.75 -19.05 8.33
N ALA A 266 -14.63 -19.17 9.05
CA ALA A 266 -13.28 -19.04 8.48
C ALA A 266 -12.91 -20.23 7.58
N ALA A 267 -13.39 -21.44 7.89
CA ALA A 267 -13.22 -22.62 7.04
C ALA A 267 -13.85 -22.45 5.64
N GLU A 268 -14.93 -21.67 5.53
CA GLU A 268 -15.57 -21.34 4.26
C GLU A 268 -14.85 -20.20 3.50
N ARG A 269 -13.88 -19.52 4.12
CA ARG A 269 -13.18 -18.35 3.57
C ARG A 269 -11.69 -18.36 3.93
N PRO A 270 -10.82 -18.96 3.08
CA PRO A 270 -9.41 -19.20 3.39
C PRO A 270 -8.59 -17.93 3.71
N GLN A 271 -9.00 -16.75 3.23
CA GLN A 271 -8.36 -15.48 3.55
C GLN A 271 -8.57 -15.02 5.01
N LEU A 272 -9.65 -15.47 5.65
CA LEU A 272 -9.92 -15.22 7.07
C LEU A 272 -9.22 -16.25 7.96
N ALA A 273 -9.08 -17.48 7.47
CA ALA A 273 -8.31 -18.53 8.14
C ALA A 273 -6.85 -18.11 8.33
N SER A 274 -6.20 -17.53 7.31
CA SER A 274 -4.81 -17.06 7.44
C SER A 274 -4.63 -15.88 8.40
N ILE A 275 -5.65 -15.04 8.59
CA ILE A 275 -5.65 -13.97 9.60
C ILE A 275 -5.83 -14.56 11.02
N LEU A 276 -6.52 -15.69 11.13
CA LEU A 276 -6.78 -16.38 12.40
C LEU A 276 -5.71 -17.43 12.75
N GLU A 277 -4.88 -17.89 11.80
CA GLU A 277 -3.77 -18.85 12.04
C GLU A 277 -2.74 -18.32 13.05
N GLY A 278 -2.51 -17.00 13.13
CA GLY A 278 -1.65 -16.40 14.17
C GLY A 278 -2.33 -16.26 15.54
N LEU A 279 -3.64 -16.53 15.61
CA LEU A 279 -4.51 -16.39 16.77
C LEU A 279 -4.99 -17.76 17.28
N GLU A 280 -4.72 -18.85 16.54
CA GLU A 280 -5.15 -20.21 16.85
C GLU A 280 -4.60 -20.68 18.20
N GLU A 281 -3.36 -20.39 18.56
CA GLU A 281 -2.82 -20.83 19.85
C GLU A 281 -3.55 -20.17 21.04
N GLU A 282 -3.86 -18.87 20.95
CA GLU A 282 -4.62 -18.16 21.99
C GLU A 282 -6.09 -18.64 22.04
N VAL A 283 -6.67 -18.92 20.89
CA VAL A 283 -8.05 -19.43 20.75
C VAL A 283 -8.16 -20.88 21.25
N LEU A 284 -7.20 -21.74 20.95
CA LEU A 284 -7.12 -23.13 21.42
C LEU A 284 -6.85 -23.18 22.93
N GLN A 285 -6.00 -22.29 23.46
CA GLN A 285 -5.80 -22.15 24.90
C GLN A 285 -7.07 -21.67 25.61
N ALA A 286 -7.79 -20.69 25.05
CA ALA A 286 -9.06 -20.22 25.59
C ALA A 286 -10.18 -21.28 25.52
N ALA A 287 -10.25 -22.04 24.42
CA ALA A 287 -11.21 -23.13 24.24
C ALA A 287 -10.92 -24.30 25.21
N SER A 288 -9.64 -24.66 25.38
CA SER A 288 -9.20 -25.68 26.33
C SER A 288 -9.44 -25.27 27.79
N ALA A 289 -9.26 -23.99 28.11
CA ALA A 289 -9.58 -23.44 29.43
C ALA A 289 -11.09 -23.46 29.71
N ALA A 290 -11.93 -23.16 28.70
CA ALA A 290 -13.39 -23.20 28.83
C ALA A 290 -13.93 -24.64 28.95
N GLN A 291 -13.32 -25.63 28.28
CA GLN A 291 -13.68 -27.04 28.43
C GLN A 291 -13.39 -27.57 29.84
N ARG A 292 -12.30 -27.12 30.48
CA ARG A 292 -11.96 -27.50 31.86
C ARG A 292 -12.91 -26.93 32.92
N GLU A 293 -13.61 -25.83 32.62
CA GLU A 293 -14.61 -25.24 33.54
C GLU A 293 -16.00 -25.89 33.43
N GLY A 294 -16.23 -26.74 32.41
CA GLY A 294 -17.52 -27.42 32.16
C GLY A 294 -17.66 -28.82 32.77
N GLU A 295 -16.58 -29.44 33.25
CA GLU A 295 -16.56 -30.78 33.87
C GLU A 295 -16.47 -30.73 35.39
N GLY A 296 -17.16 -29.76 36.01
CA GLY A 296 -17.51 -29.86 37.43
C GLY A 296 -18.62 -30.91 37.60
N PRO A 297 -18.59 -31.75 38.66
CA PRO A 297 -19.63 -32.73 38.90
C PRO A 297 -20.97 -32.01 39.09
N VAL A 298 -21.92 -32.34 38.22
CA VAL A 298 -23.31 -31.89 38.33
C VAL A 298 -23.95 -32.70 39.46
N ASP A 299 -23.76 -32.24 40.69
CA ASP A 299 -24.62 -32.65 41.79
C ASP A 299 -25.86 -31.76 41.81
N HIS A 300 -27.00 -32.42 41.60
CA HIS A 300 -28.32 -31.88 41.86
C HIS A 300 -28.39 -31.25 43.26
N LEU A 301 -28.90 -30.02 43.38
CA LEU A 301 -29.87 -29.61 44.40
C LEU A 301 -30.46 -28.22 44.08
N THR A 302 -31.74 -28.26 43.72
CA THR A 302 -32.85 -27.38 44.11
C THR A 302 -32.55 -26.03 44.77
N ALA A 303 -33.11 -24.96 44.18
CA ALA A 303 -33.34 -23.66 44.84
C ALA A 303 -34.21 -23.82 46.12
N PRO A 304 -34.14 -22.92 47.11
CA PRO A 304 -34.89 -21.66 46.98
C PRO A 304 -34.24 -20.39 47.57
N LEU A 305 -34.88 -19.31 47.16
CA LEU A 305 -34.81 -17.89 47.53
C LEU A 305 -34.72 -17.51 49.02
N LEU A 306 -34.18 -16.29 49.21
CA LEU A 306 -34.23 -15.35 50.36
C LEU A 306 -33.24 -15.56 51.51
N GLN A 307 -32.34 -14.57 51.72
CA GLN A 307 -32.46 -13.53 52.77
C GLN A 307 -31.10 -13.01 53.28
N GLN A 308 -30.94 -11.67 53.19
CA GLN A 308 -30.23 -10.74 54.08
C GLN A 308 -28.74 -10.91 54.48
N SER A 309 -27.99 -9.87 54.12
CA SER A 309 -27.16 -9.03 55.02
C SER A 309 -25.97 -9.64 55.78
N GLN A 310 -24.76 -9.16 55.51
CA GLN A 310 -23.94 -8.32 56.41
C GLN A 310 -22.45 -8.27 56.00
N GLN A 311 -21.91 -7.05 55.91
CA GLN A 311 -20.50 -6.68 56.14
C GLN A 311 -20.10 -7.02 57.60
N PRO A 312 -18.81 -7.28 57.93
CA PRO A 312 -17.76 -6.23 58.11
C PRO A 312 -16.36 -6.66 57.59
N GLN A 313 -15.54 -5.75 57.05
CA GLN A 313 -14.44 -4.97 57.69
C GLN A 313 -13.36 -5.75 58.46
N GLY A 314 -12.11 -5.40 58.14
CA GLY A 314 -10.87 -5.70 58.88
C GLY A 314 -9.99 -6.72 58.16
N GLU A 315 -8.66 -6.66 58.14
CA GLU A 315 -7.69 -5.71 58.63
C GLU A 315 -6.32 -6.17 58.08
N VAL A 316 -5.35 -5.27 58.12
CA VAL A 316 -3.95 -5.34 57.71
C VAL A 316 -3.17 -6.51 58.32
N ALA A 317 -2.31 -7.18 57.54
CA ALA A 317 -0.99 -7.65 58.00
C ALA A 317 -0.10 -8.14 56.84
N THR A 318 1.03 -7.47 56.66
CA THR A 318 2.28 -7.98 56.06
C THR A 318 3.09 -8.64 57.19
N PRO A 319 3.79 -9.76 56.96
CA PRO A 319 5.28 -9.73 56.90
C PRO A 319 5.84 -10.72 55.84
N ALA A 320 6.86 -10.38 55.06
CA ALA A 320 8.30 -10.57 55.35
C ALA A 320 8.65 -11.98 55.86
N ASP A 321 9.28 -12.80 55.00
CA ASP A 321 10.58 -13.43 55.31
C ASP A 321 11.15 -14.17 54.09
N ALA A 322 12.39 -13.83 53.77
CA ALA A 322 13.29 -14.60 52.93
C ALA A 322 14.04 -15.63 53.80
N PRO A 323 14.53 -16.72 53.20
CA PRO A 323 15.96 -16.92 53.37
C PRO A 323 16.69 -17.36 52.09
N ALA A 324 17.93 -16.92 52.06
CA ALA A 324 18.98 -17.27 51.12
C ALA A 324 19.28 -18.78 51.13
N GLY A 325 19.45 -19.33 49.94
CA GLY A 325 20.09 -20.62 49.70
C GLY A 325 21.22 -20.41 48.70
N GLU A 326 22.45 -20.44 49.20
CA GLU A 326 23.68 -20.62 48.43
C GLU A 326 23.65 -22.02 47.78
N ALA A 327 23.95 -22.08 46.48
CA ALA A 327 24.34 -23.30 45.80
C ALA A 327 25.40 -22.96 44.74
N ASP A 328 26.55 -23.63 44.89
CA ASP A 328 27.72 -23.62 44.01
C ASP A 328 27.37 -23.91 42.54
N PRO A 329 28.01 -23.23 41.56
CA PRO A 329 28.09 -23.71 40.19
C PRO A 329 29.43 -24.44 40.01
N ALA A 330 29.38 -25.77 39.96
CA ALA A 330 30.48 -26.59 39.49
C ALA A 330 30.26 -26.96 38.01
N ASP A 331 31.26 -26.61 37.20
CA ASP A 331 31.72 -27.29 35.98
C ASP A 331 30.69 -27.94 35.05
N SER A 332 30.43 -27.28 33.91
CA SER A 332 30.04 -27.96 32.67
C SER A 332 30.47 -27.15 31.44
N ASP A 333 31.77 -27.20 31.13
CA ASP A 333 32.47 -26.52 30.01
C ASP A 333 32.70 -27.44 28.78
N GLU A 334 31.80 -28.39 28.47
CA GLU A 334 32.01 -29.37 27.37
C GLU A 334 30.91 -29.44 26.29
N GLU A 335 30.13 -28.39 26.02
CA GLU A 335 29.09 -28.43 24.95
C GLU A 335 29.04 -27.21 24.01
N MET A 336 30.17 -26.57 23.71
CA MET A 336 30.21 -25.38 22.82
C MET A 336 30.62 -25.63 21.36
N GLU A 337 30.81 -26.88 20.92
CA GLU A 337 31.21 -27.20 19.52
C GLU A 337 30.04 -27.60 18.59
N GLY A 338 28.79 -27.63 19.08
CA GLY A 338 27.62 -28.07 18.30
C GLY A 338 26.70 -26.96 17.78
N GLN A 339 27.00 -25.69 18.04
CA GLN A 339 26.08 -24.57 17.78
C GLN A 339 26.32 -23.88 16.43
N ASP A 340 27.56 -23.90 15.94
CA ASP A 340 27.96 -23.27 14.67
C ASP A 340 27.45 -24.04 13.44
N ALA A 341 27.40 -25.37 13.51
CA ALA A 341 26.87 -26.19 12.40
C ALA A 341 25.35 -25.97 12.17
N LYS A 342 24.59 -25.74 13.25
CA LYS A 342 23.13 -25.50 13.16
C LYS A 342 22.80 -24.12 12.61
N THR A 343 23.68 -23.14 12.82
CA THR A 343 23.50 -21.79 12.29
C THR A 343 23.80 -21.75 10.79
N ASP A 344 24.80 -22.48 10.31
CA ASP A 344 25.08 -22.61 8.88
C ASP A 344 23.95 -23.32 8.12
N ASP A 345 23.43 -24.45 8.65
CA ASP A 345 22.30 -25.15 8.03
C ASP A 345 21.04 -24.29 7.96
N LEU A 346 20.77 -23.48 9.00
CA LEU A 346 19.65 -22.55 9.01
C LEU A 346 19.84 -21.42 7.99
N LEU A 347 21.04 -20.87 7.85
CA LEU A 347 21.34 -19.84 6.85
C LEU A 347 21.23 -20.39 5.43
N VAL A 348 21.65 -21.62 5.18
CA VAL A 348 21.47 -22.33 3.91
C VAL A 348 19.98 -22.58 3.65
N ALA A 349 19.22 -23.03 4.65
CA ALA A 349 17.77 -23.24 4.52
C ALA A 349 17.01 -21.93 4.25
N ILE A 350 17.36 -20.83 4.93
CA ILE A 350 16.77 -19.50 4.68
C ILE A 350 17.14 -19.01 3.28
N ARG A 351 18.37 -19.25 2.81
CA ARG A 351 18.81 -18.89 1.46
C ARG A 351 18.04 -19.69 0.41
N ASN A 352 17.87 -21.00 0.61
CA ASN A 352 17.14 -21.87 -0.31
C ASN A 352 15.63 -21.59 -0.30
N SER A 353 15.05 -21.33 0.87
CA SER A 353 13.65 -20.91 1.03
C SER A 353 13.34 -19.55 0.37
N ARG A 354 14.36 -18.73 0.10
CA ARG A 354 14.24 -17.42 -0.56
C ARG A 354 14.67 -17.43 -2.02
N ALA A 355 15.35 -18.49 -2.48
CA ALA A 355 15.92 -18.54 -3.83
C ALA A 355 14.86 -18.79 -4.90
N ASP A 356 13.79 -19.50 -4.54
CA ASP A 356 12.73 -19.84 -5.50
C ASP A 356 11.57 -18.86 -5.33
N PRO A 357 11.27 -18.01 -6.34
CA PRO A 357 10.08 -17.18 -6.25
C PRO A 357 8.84 -18.08 -6.20
N PRO A 358 7.84 -17.71 -5.39
CA PRO A 358 6.59 -18.45 -5.36
C PRO A 358 5.96 -18.43 -6.76
N PRO A 359 5.44 -19.57 -7.26
CA PRO A 359 4.80 -19.60 -8.56
C PRO A 359 3.55 -18.72 -8.56
N LEU A 360 3.28 -18.08 -9.71
CA LEU A 360 2.11 -17.22 -9.92
C LEU A 360 0.81 -18.02 -9.93
N SER A 361 0.91 -19.34 -10.19
CA SER A 361 -0.21 -20.27 -10.19
C SER A 361 0.22 -21.62 -9.55
N PRO A 362 -0.74 -22.44 -9.07
CA PRO A 362 -0.44 -23.79 -8.58
C PRO A 362 0.20 -24.70 -9.63
N ASP A 363 0.06 -24.37 -10.92
CA ASP A 363 0.64 -25.13 -12.03
C ASP A 363 2.13 -24.82 -12.26
N GLY A 364 2.74 -24.00 -11.39
CA GLY A 364 4.17 -23.67 -11.48
C GLY A 364 4.49 -22.62 -12.55
N VAL A 365 3.53 -21.79 -12.95
CA VAL A 365 3.79 -20.67 -13.87
C VAL A 365 4.63 -19.61 -13.14
N ILE A 366 5.75 -19.23 -13.73
CA ILE A 366 6.62 -18.17 -13.20
C ILE A 366 6.94 -17.14 -14.27
N CYS A 367 7.23 -15.92 -13.80
CA CYS A 367 7.73 -14.84 -14.64
C CYS A 367 9.26 -14.85 -14.58
N PHE A 368 9.91 -14.90 -15.74
CA PHE A 368 11.34 -14.69 -15.88
C PHE A 368 11.60 -13.28 -16.40
N LYS A 369 12.56 -12.57 -15.82
CA LYS A 369 13.11 -11.33 -16.33
C LYS A 369 14.40 -11.62 -17.11
N LEU A 370 14.44 -11.15 -18.35
CA LEU A 370 15.68 -11.04 -19.10
C LEU A 370 16.43 -9.80 -18.63
N THR A 371 17.72 -9.95 -18.35
CA THR A 371 18.57 -8.78 -18.06
C THR A 371 18.91 -8.02 -19.35
N ARG A 372 19.94 -7.17 -19.29
CA ARG A 372 20.49 -6.38 -20.41
C ARG A 372 20.28 -7.06 -21.77
N LYS A 373 19.86 -6.26 -22.76
CA LYS A 373 19.65 -6.68 -24.16
C LYS A 373 18.47 -7.64 -24.39
N ALA A 374 17.49 -7.66 -23.48
CA ALA A 374 16.23 -8.38 -23.68
C ALA A 374 15.57 -8.11 -25.05
N ASN A 375 15.67 -6.87 -25.55
CA ASN A 375 15.10 -6.45 -26.84
C ASN A 375 16.08 -6.55 -28.03
N ALA A 376 17.22 -7.24 -27.89
CA ALA A 376 18.14 -7.39 -29.01
C ALA A 376 17.51 -8.27 -30.11
N PRO A 377 17.69 -7.93 -31.41
CA PRO A 377 17.11 -8.71 -32.52
C PRO A 377 17.42 -10.20 -32.45
N HIS A 378 18.67 -10.56 -32.11
CA HIS A 378 19.10 -11.96 -31.95
C HIS A 378 18.36 -12.71 -30.83
N VAL A 379 17.96 -12.02 -29.76
CA VAL A 379 17.16 -12.61 -28.67
C VAL A 379 15.74 -12.86 -29.16
N ASN A 380 15.16 -11.89 -29.88
CA ASN A 380 13.83 -12.06 -30.48
C ASN A 380 13.81 -13.17 -31.54
N GLU A 381 14.83 -13.26 -32.39
CA GLU A 381 14.99 -14.35 -33.35
C GLU A 381 15.01 -15.71 -32.65
N LEU A 382 15.77 -15.85 -31.56
CA LEU A 382 15.79 -17.08 -30.76
C LEU A 382 14.43 -17.38 -30.11
N LEU A 383 13.79 -16.39 -29.48
CA LEU A 383 12.53 -16.58 -28.75
C LEU A 383 11.37 -16.90 -29.68
N PHE A 384 11.37 -16.35 -30.91
CA PHE A 384 10.29 -16.50 -31.88
C PHE A 384 10.59 -17.53 -32.98
N ASP A 385 11.74 -18.21 -32.94
CA ASP A 385 12.03 -19.33 -33.83
C ASP A 385 11.19 -20.57 -33.45
N ALA A 386 10.12 -20.76 -34.21
CA ALA A 386 9.18 -21.87 -34.16
C ALA A 386 9.81 -23.26 -34.17
N GLU A 387 10.89 -23.41 -34.94
CA GLU A 387 11.53 -24.71 -35.19
C GLU A 387 12.87 -24.83 -34.46
N GLY A 388 13.19 -23.84 -33.62
CA GLY A 388 14.45 -23.71 -32.93
C GLY A 388 14.52 -24.50 -31.60
N PRO A 389 15.49 -24.15 -30.73
CA PRO A 389 15.68 -24.81 -29.43
C PRO A 389 14.47 -24.73 -28.49
N LEU A 390 13.53 -23.81 -28.74
CA LEU A 390 12.33 -23.59 -27.94
C LEU A 390 11.07 -24.21 -28.58
N LYS A 391 11.22 -25.08 -29.59
CA LYS A 391 10.11 -25.69 -30.33
C LYS A 391 9.05 -26.31 -29.42
N GLU A 392 9.46 -27.08 -28.40
CA GLU A 392 8.52 -27.73 -27.47
C GLU A 392 7.61 -26.72 -26.73
N LEU A 393 8.12 -25.52 -26.45
CA LEU A 393 7.35 -24.45 -25.81
C LEU A 393 6.40 -23.77 -26.80
N HIS A 394 6.83 -23.60 -28.05
CA HIS A 394 5.99 -23.08 -29.13
C HIS A 394 4.84 -24.02 -29.44
N ASP A 395 5.12 -25.32 -29.58
CA ASP A 395 4.13 -26.36 -29.86
C ASP A 395 3.06 -26.37 -28.77
N ARG A 396 3.45 -26.30 -27.48
CA ARG A 396 2.51 -26.23 -26.34
C ARG A 396 1.53 -25.05 -26.45
N VAL A 397 2.00 -23.87 -26.85
CA VAL A 397 1.16 -22.67 -26.96
C VAL A 397 0.28 -22.72 -28.21
N ARG A 398 0.81 -23.25 -29.33
CA ARG A 398 0.06 -23.41 -30.59
C ARG A 398 -0.99 -24.50 -30.52
N ASP A 399 -0.73 -25.61 -29.84
CA ASP A 399 -1.70 -26.70 -29.64
C ASP A 399 -2.93 -26.21 -28.87
N ALA A 400 -2.79 -25.14 -28.09
CA ALA A 400 -3.87 -24.45 -27.40
C ALA A 400 -4.43 -23.25 -28.18
N GLU A 401 -4.11 -23.11 -29.47
CA GLU A 401 -4.53 -22.02 -30.36
C GLU A 401 -4.17 -20.62 -29.84
N CYS A 402 -3.10 -20.51 -29.05
CA CYS A 402 -2.60 -19.25 -28.52
C CYS A 402 -1.38 -18.74 -29.31
N GLU A 403 -1.11 -17.44 -29.20
CA GLU A 403 0.09 -16.81 -29.77
C GLU A 403 1.19 -16.70 -28.70
N VAL A 404 2.45 -16.88 -29.09
CA VAL A 404 3.61 -16.73 -28.17
C VAL A 404 3.87 -15.26 -27.84
N ALA A 405 3.63 -14.33 -28.77
CA ALA A 405 3.85 -12.90 -28.56
C ALA A 405 2.65 -12.07 -29.01
N PRO A 406 1.50 -12.22 -28.33
CA PRO A 406 0.31 -11.49 -28.72
C PRO A 406 0.51 -9.99 -28.50
N GLY A 407 0.01 -9.17 -29.43
CA GLY A 407 0.20 -7.71 -29.39
C GLY A 407 -0.41 -7.02 -28.15
N TRP A 408 -1.35 -7.68 -27.46
CA TRP A 408 -1.98 -7.20 -26.23
C TRP A 408 -1.16 -7.48 -24.96
N SER A 409 -0.17 -8.37 -25.02
CA SER A 409 0.62 -8.78 -23.85
C SER A 409 1.76 -7.79 -23.57
N PRO A 410 2.00 -7.43 -22.29
CA PRO A 410 3.16 -6.63 -21.91
C PRO A 410 4.47 -7.42 -21.99
N PHE A 411 4.42 -8.75 -21.95
CA PHE A 411 5.59 -9.63 -22.00
C PHE A 411 6.28 -9.63 -23.37
N THR A 412 7.54 -10.08 -23.40
CA THR A 412 8.27 -10.42 -24.63
C THR A 412 7.68 -11.68 -25.27
N ALA A 413 7.49 -12.72 -24.46
CA ALA A 413 7.00 -14.03 -24.90
C ALA A 413 6.19 -14.73 -23.79
N LEU A 414 5.17 -15.46 -24.20
CA LEU A 414 4.30 -16.31 -23.39
C LEU A 414 4.48 -17.76 -23.86
N PHE A 415 5.13 -18.58 -23.03
CA PHE A 415 5.32 -20.03 -23.24
C PHE A 415 4.32 -20.87 -22.43
N VAL A 416 3.24 -20.23 -21.98
CA VAL A 416 2.08 -20.85 -21.32
C VAL A 416 0.84 -20.39 -22.08
N PRO A 417 -0.07 -21.31 -22.46
CA PRO A 417 -1.30 -20.94 -23.13
C PRO A 417 -2.18 -20.11 -22.21
N LEU A 418 -2.38 -18.84 -22.57
CA LEU A 418 -3.01 -17.87 -21.69
C LEU A 418 -3.83 -16.85 -22.48
N THR A 419 -5.07 -16.62 -22.05
CA THR A 419 -5.99 -15.65 -22.66
C THR A 419 -5.76 -14.24 -22.13
N GLN A 420 -6.17 -13.21 -22.87
CA GLN A 420 -6.09 -11.82 -22.41
C GLN A 420 -6.82 -11.61 -21.08
N MET A 421 -7.96 -12.28 -20.86
CA MET A 421 -8.72 -12.15 -19.62
C MET A 421 -7.96 -12.73 -18.42
N GLN A 422 -7.37 -13.91 -18.57
CA GLN A 422 -6.54 -14.51 -17.51
C GLN A 422 -5.33 -13.65 -17.20
N LEU A 423 -4.74 -12.98 -18.20
CA LEU A 423 -3.65 -12.05 -17.94
C LEU A 423 -4.14 -10.82 -17.19
N LEU A 424 -5.30 -10.29 -17.54
CA LEU A 424 -5.93 -9.19 -16.81
C LEU A 424 -6.28 -9.61 -15.38
N GLU A 425 -6.69 -10.85 -15.12
CA GLU A 425 -6.91 -11.36 -13.77
C GLU A 425 -5.59 -11.46 -12.98
N LEU A 426 -4.54 -11.99 -13.61
CA LEU A 426 -3.19 -12.04 -13.02
C LEU A 426 -2.62 -10.65 -12.74
N THR A 427 -2.98 -9.65 -13.54
CA THR A 427 -2.47 -8.26 -13.45
C THR A 427 -3.43 -7.28 -12.77
N GLY A 428 -4.69 -7.64 -12.52
CA GLY A 428 -5.78 -6.68 -12.32
C GLY A 428 -6.29 -6.54 -10.90
N GLU A 429 -6.08 -7.52 -10.01
CA GLU A 429 -6.70 -7.49 -8.68
C GLU A 429 -5.67 -7.94 -7.61
N GLY A 430 -5.07 -6.97 -6.91
CA GLY A 430 -4.39 -7.18 -5.63
C GLY A 430 -2.92 -7.66 -5.67
N ASN A 431 -2.49 -8.44 -6.67
CA ASN A 431 -1.12 -8.98 -6.71
C ASN A 431 -0.13 -8.14 -7.55
N ALA A 432 -0.64 -7.38 -8.53
CA ALA A 432 0.18 -6.67 -9.51
C ALA A 432 0.79 -5.34 -9.03
N GLU A 433 0.47 -4.86 -7.82
CA GLU A 433 1.20 -3.70 -7.28
C GLU A 433 2.69 -4.03 -7.04
N THR A 434 3.08 -5.30 -7.03
CA THR A 434 4.45 -5.74 -6.67
C THR A 434 5.34 -6.16 -7.84
N LEU A 435 4.76 -6.56 -8.98
CA LEU A 435 5.47 -7.02 -10.17
C LEU A 435 5.16 -6.10 -11.36
N GLU A 436 6.13 -5.26 -11.72
CA GLU A 436 6.08 -4.44 -12.93
C GLU A 436 6.38 -5.33 -14.15
N PHE A 437 5.32 -5.85 -14.79
CA PHE A 437 5.48 -6.59 -16.04
C PHE A 437 5.85 -5.66 -17.21
N GLY A 438 6.72 -6.13 -18.08
CA GLY A 438 7.33 -5.32 -19.15
C GLY A 438 7.87 -6.17 -20.30
N LYS A 439 8.40 -5.52 -21.34
CA LYS A 439 8.89 -6.14 -22.57
C LYS A 439 10.20 -6.89 -22.41
N GLU A 440 10.74 -6.94 -21.20
CA GLU A 440 11.88 -7.74 -20.76
C GLU A 440 11.48 -9.04 -20.06
N HIS A 441 10.18 -9.30 -19.89
CA HIS A 441 9.68 -10.46 -19.15
C HIS A 441 9.19 -11.58 -20.08
N ILE A 442 9.43 -12.82 -19.67
CA ILE A 442 8.94 -14.05 -20.29
C ILE A 442 8.07 -14.79 -19.28
N LEU A 443 6.90 -15.25 -19.69
CA LEU A 443 6.04 -16.10 -18.86
C LEU A 443 6.21 -17.57 -19.30
N ALA A 444 6.59 -18.46 -18.40
CA ALA A 444 6.82 -19.89 -18.70
C ALA A 444 6.56 -20.77 -17.46
N LEU A 445 6.55 -22.09 -17.63
CA LEU A 445 6.52 -23.00 -16.47
C LEU A 445 7.90 -23.01 -15.80
N GLN A 446 7.93 -23.24 -14.49
CA GLN A 446 9.18 -23.37 -13.74
C GLN A 446 10.07 -24.49 -14.30
N SER A 447 9.45 -25.58 -14.78
CA SER A 447 10.13 -26.69 -15.46
C SER A 447 10.84 -26.30 -16.76
N ASP A 448 10.42 -25.21 -17.41
CA ASP A 448 10.99 -24.75 -18.69
C ASP A 448 12.25 -23.89 -18.50
N GLY A 449 12.54 -23.45 -17.27
CA GLY A 449 13.69 -22.60 -16.95
C GLY A 449 15.03 -23.11 -17.49
N PRO A 450 15.41 -24.39 -17.26
CA PRO A 450 16.65 -24.95 -17.79
C PRO A 450 16.72 -24.98 -19.32
N LEU A 451 15.58 -25.16 -20.00
CA LEU A 451 15.49 -25.17 -21.45
C LEU A 451 15.67 -23.75 -22.00
N LEU A 452 15.02 -22.76 -21.40
CA LEU A 452 15.19 -21.34 -21.72
C LEU A 452 16.64 -20.88 -21.49
N ASP A 453 17.25 -21.22 -20.35
CA ASP A 453 18.64 -20.85 -20.05
C ASP A 453 19.62 -21.49 -21.05
N ARG A 454 19.42 -22.77 -21.42
CA ARG A 454 20.23 -23.44 -22.45
C ARG A 454 20.09 -22.76 -23.81
N ALA A 455 18.88 -22.42 -24.24
CA ALA A 455 18.63 -21.73 -25.49
C ALA A 455 19.29 -20.35 -25.51
N ILE A 456 19.12 -19.55 -24.44
CA ILE A 456 19.74 -18.23 -24.32
C ILE A 456 21.26 -18.33 -24.32
N ARG A 457 21.84 -19.34 -23.67
CA ARG A 457 23.28 -19.61 -23.69
C ARG A 457 23.83 -20.00 -25.07
N SER A 458 22.99 -20.40 -26.02
CA SER A 458 23.43 -20.64 -27.41
C SER A 458 23.81 -19.34 -28.13
N LEU A 459 23.29 -18.19 -27.67
CA LEU A 459 23.67 -16.88 -28.20
C LEU A 459 25.13 -16.56 -27.88
N SER A 460 25.75 -15.79 -28.78
CA SER A 460 27.09 -15.25 -28.55
C SER A 460 27.12 -14.38 -27.28
N ASN A 461 28.27 -14.37 -26.59
CA ASN A 461 28.41 -13.66 -25.32
C ASN A 461 28.05 -12.16 -25.41
N LYS A 462 28.22 -11.54 -26.59
CA LYS A 462 27.84 -10.13 -26.84
C LYS A 462 26.33 -9.89 -26.71
N TYR A 463 25.47 -10.86 -27.01
CA TYR A 463 24.01 -10.68 -27.04
C TYR A 463 23.27 -11.59 -26.06
N ARG A 464 23.97 -12.28 -25.17
CA ARG A 464 23.38 -13.24 -24.23
C ARG A 464 22.81 -12.53 -23.01
N PRO A 465 21.49 -12.32 -22.89
CA PRO A 465 20.89 -11.88 -21.62
C PRO A 465 21.07 -12.97 -20.56
N ARG A 466 20.97 -12.58 -19.29
CA ARG A 466 20.79 -13.55 -18.20
C ARG A 466 19.29 -13.73 -17.96
N LEU A 467 18.89 -14.96 -17.69
CA LEU A 467 17.51 -15.29 -17.31
C LEU A 467 17.43 -15.31 -15.78
N TRP A 468 16.58 -14.47 -15.21
CA TRP A 468 16.35 -14.40 -13.77
C TRP A 468 14.88 -14.62 -13.46
N PRO A 469 14.51 -15.38 -12.41
CA PRO A 469 13.15 -15.39 -11.93
C PRO A 469 12.77 -14.00 -11.40
N ALA A 470 11.61 -13.45 -11.79
CA ALA A 470 11.17 -12.14 -11.34
C ALA A 470 10.61 -12.24 -9.91
N ILE A 471 11.28 -11.59 -8.96
CA ILE A 471 10.88 -11.58 -7.55
C ILE A 471 10.03 -10.31 -7.30
N PRO A 472 8.89 -10.41 -6.60
CA PRO A 472 8.11 -9.24 -6.19
C PRO A 472 8.96 -8.24 -5.38
N ARG A 473 8.90 -6.94 -5.69
CA ARG A 473 9.72 -5.88 -5.05
C ARG A 473 9.55 -5.77 -3.52
N ASP A 474 8.48 -6.33 -2.97
CA ASP A 474 8.17 -6.23 -1.54
C ASP A 474 8.95 -7.24 -0.67
N ALA A 475 9.67 -8.18 -1.28
CA ALA A 475 10.62 -9.05 -0.58
C ALA A 475 11.92 -8.27 -0.29
N HIS A 476 11.88 -7.42 0.74
CA HIS A 476 12.94 -6.52 1.18
C HIS A 476 14.39 -7.01 0.95
N GLY A 477 15.10 -6.26 0.11
CA GLY A 477 16.56 -6.25 0.06
C GLY A 477 17.18 -6.93 -1.16
N GLU A 478 16.80 -6.53 -2.39
CA GLU A 478 17.75 -6.73 -3.49
C GLU A 478 18.96 -5.82 -3.26
N PRO A 479 20.19 -6.35 -3.33
CA PRO A 479 21.37 -5.51 -3.37
C PRO A 479 21.32 -4.67 -4.66
N ASP A 480 21.45 -3.35 -4.51
CA ASP A 480 21.73 -2.37 -5.58
C ASP A 480 23.11 -2.65 -6.24
N GLU A 481 23.35 -3.88 -6.69
CA GLU A 481 24.58 -4.28 -7.41
C GLU A 481 24.47 -4.08 -8.92
N GLU A 482 23.37 -3.50 -9.42
CA GLU A 482 23.40 -2.80 -10.72
C GLU A 482 23.98 -1.37 -10.54
N ARG A 483 25.15 -1.28 -9.89
CA ARG A 483 26.02 -0.14 -10.09
C ARG A 483 26.62 -0.28 -11.49
N ASP A 484 26.04 0.54 -12.35
CA ASP A 484 26.43 0.91 -13.70
C ASP A 484 27.94 1.25 -13.80
N GLU A 485 28.80 0.24 -13.85
CA GLU A 485 30.10 0.38 -14.50
C GLU A 485 29.87 0.36 -16.00
N GLY A 486 29.67 1.57 -16.53
CA GLY A 486 29.57 1.86 -17.95
C GLY A 486 30.80 1.36 -18.70
N GLU A 487 30.72 0.11 -19.17
CA GLU A 487 31.49 -0.32 -20.32
C GLU A 487 30.77 0.23 -21.56
N ALA A 488 30.93 1.53 -21.76
CA ALA A 488 30.77 2.14 -23.07
C ALA A 488 31.83 1.51 -23.97
N ALA A 489 31.49 0.35 -24.55
CA ALA A 489 32.18 -0.15 -25.72
C ALA A 489 31.96 0.89 -26.82
N ILE A 490 32.86 1.87 -26.88
CA ILE A 490 33.11 2.66 -28.07
C ILE A 490 33.52 1.62 -29.10
N GLU A 491 32.56 1.25 -29.95
CA GLU A 491 32.82 0.48 -31.16
C GLU A 491 33.61 1.42 -32.08
N VAL A 492 34.93 1.50 -31.84
CA VAL A 492 35.86 2.14 -32.76
C VAL A 492 35.83 1.28 -34.01
N GLU A 493 35.04 1.70 -34.99
CA GLU A 493 35.12 1.19 -36.35
C GLU A 493 36.55 1.45 -36.87
N THR A 494 37.47 0.52 -36.62
CA THR A 494 38.80 0.51 -37.22
C THR A 494 38.67 0.08 -38.69
N ASN A 495 38.11 0.97 -39.50
CA ASN A 495 38.23 0.94 -40.97
C ASN A 495 39.24 1.99 -41.47
N LEU A 496 40.20 2.40 -40.64
CA LEU A 496 41.37 3.14 -41.09
C LEU A 496 42.43 2.15 -41.56
N ARG A 497 42.33 1.74 -42.83
CA ARG A 497 43.50 1.31 -43.60
C ARG A 497 44.42 2.53 -43.71
N THR A 498 45.53 2.51 -42.98
CA THR A 498 46.61 3.47 -43.17
C THR A 498 47.42 3.08 -44.40
N ASN A 499 47.14 3.73 -45.52
CA ASN A 499 48.04 3.78 -46.67
C ASN A 499 49.25 4.66 -46.30
N SER A 500 50.19 4.06 -45.57
CA SER A 500 51.50 4.64 -45.25
C SER A 500 52.38 4.64 -46.51
N SER A 501 52.25 5.68 -47.32
CA SER A 501 53.18 6.00 -48.42
C SER A 501 53.54 7.48 -48.52
N LEU A 502 53.19 8.30 -47.52
CA LEU A 502 53.62 9.70 -47.46
C LEU A 502 54.93 9.78 -46.67
N GLY A 503 56.03 9.99 -47.40
CA GLY A 503 57.38 10.15 -46.87
C GLY A 503 57.48 11.31 -45.88
N PHE A 504 58.33 11.12 -44.87
CA PHE A 504 58.65 12.15 -43.89
C PHE A 504 59.36 13.34 -44.56
N PRO A 505 59.05 14.59 -44.18
CA PRO A 505 59.75 15.76 -44.70
C PRO A 505 61.18 15.78 -44.14
N SER A 506 62.18 15.77 -45.03
CA SER A 506 63.57 16.07 -44.70
C SER A 506 63.70 17.58 -44.47
N TYR A 507 64.10 17.97 -43.27
CA TYR A 507 64.55 19.34 -43.01
C TYR A 507 66.03 19.43 -43.39
N GLU A 508 66.32 20.13 -44.49
CA GLU A 508 67.69 20.52 -44.84
C GLU A 508 68.14 21.69 -43.95
N GLN A 509 69.41 21.63 -43.53
CA GLN A 509 70.10 22.60 -42.67
C GLN A 509 70.64 23.81 -43.45
#